data_AF-J3CY46-F1
#
_entry.id   AF-J3CY46-F1
#
_cell.length_a   1.000
_cell.length_b   1.000
_cell.length_c   1.000
_cell.angle_alpha   90.00
_cell.angle_beta   90.00
_cell.angle_gamma   90.00
#
_symmetry.space_group_name_H-M   'P 1'
#
loop_
_entity.id
_entity.type
_entity.pdbx_description
1 polymer ?
#
loop_
_entity_poly.entity_id
_entity_poly.type
_entity_poly.pdbx_seq_one_letter_code
_entity_poly.pdbx_strand_id
1 'polypeptide(L)'
;ASRIVAAPSAGGQAVVRVQVRGAGAGDTLVARLARELGLDVALLSARIDEIGGQHVGSLTLGIPGGEDAVTRTLAWLSQYQFPAERLGYVA
;
A
#
# COMPACT_ATOMS: atom_id res chain seq x y z
N ALA A 1 -10.36 -3.29 18.41
CA ALA A 1 -9.48 -2.54 17.50
C ALA A 1 -8.21 -3.34 17.28
N SER A 2 -7.96 -3.81 16.06
CA SER A 2 -6.70 -4.50 15.73
C SER A 2 -5.53 -3.50 15.79
N ARG A 3 -4.42 -3.91 16.40
CA ARG A 3 -3.21 -3.08 16.59
C ARG A 3 -2.12 -3.56 15.64
N ILE A 4 -1.39 -2.63 15.04
CA ILE A 4 -0.21 -2.96 14.23
C ILE A 4 0.87 -3.53 15.15
N VAL A 5 1.38 -4.72 14.79
CA VAL A 5 2.47 -5.41 15.49
C VAL A 5 3.72 -5.48 14.60
N ALA A 6 4.90 -5.60 15.20
CA ALA A 6 6.16 -5.59 14.47
C ALA A 6 6.43 -6.91 13.70
N ALA A 7 5.90 -8.03 14.19
CA ALA A 7 6.11 -9.36 13.61
C ALA A 7 4.84 -9.88 12.90
N PRO A 8 4.98 -10.64 11.81
CA PRO A 8 3.84 -11.24 11.12
C PRO A 8 3.11 -12.24 12.02
N SER A 9 1.78 -12.23 11.95
CA SER A 9 0.91 -13.28 12.48
C SER A 9 0.54 -14.27 11.38
N ALA A 10 0.23 -15.52 11.76
CA ALA A 10 -0.28 -16.50 10.81
C ALA A 10 -1.60 -16.01 10.19
N GLY A 11 -1.65 -15.92 8.86
CA GLY A 11 -2.79 -15.35 8.12
C GLY A 11 -2.91 -13.83 8.18
N GLY A 12 -1.96 -13.14 8.84
CA GLY A 12 -1.94 -11.69 8.93
C GLY A 12 -1.52 -11.00 7.63
N GLN A 13 -1.83 -9.72 7.55
CA GLN A 13 -1.45 -8.85 6.45
C GLN A 13 -0.38 -7.87 6.90
N ALA A 14 0.59 -7.59 6.04
CA ALA A 14 1.46 -6.44 6.28
C ALA A 14 0.73 -5.15 5.95
N VAL A 15 0.97 -4.13 6.76
CA VAL A 15 0.42 -2.79 6.54
C VAL A 15 1.49 -1.94 5.86
N VAL A 16 1.18 -1.46 4.66
CA VAL A 16 2.06 -0.59 3.86
C VAL A 16 1.40 0.75 3.66
N ARG A 17 2.10 1.84 4.01
CA ARG A 17 1.67 3.20 3.70
C ARG A 17 2.32 3.65 2.40
N VAL A 18 1.54 4.21 1.49
CA VAL A 18 1.98 4.70 0.19
C VAL A 18 1.66 6.18 0.08
N GLN A 19 2.65 7.00 -0.28
CA GLN A 19 2.46 8.42 -0.55
C GLN A 19 2.00 8.62 -2.00
N VAL A 20 1.00 9.49 -2.18
CA VAL A 20 0.41 9.84 -3.47
C VAL A 20 0.66 11.31 -3.73
N ARG A 21 1.31 11.62 -4.85
CA ARG A 21 1.59 12.99 -5.30
C ARG A 21 1.56 13.09 -6.83
N GLY A 22 0.86 14.09 -7.35
CA GLY A 22 0.88 14.44 -8.78
C GLY A 22 -0.47 14.33 -9.48
N ALA A 23 -0.50 14.68 -10.76
CA ALA A 23 -1.70 14.64 -11.60
C ALA A 23 -2.14 13.18 -11.84
N GLY A 24 -3.37 12.82 -11.47
CA GLY A 24 -3.90 11.46 -11.59
C GLY A 24 -3.18 10.43 -10.72
N ALA A 25 -2.38 10.88 -9.75
CA ALA A 25 -1.66 9.99 -8.86
C ALA A 25 -2.68 9.22 -8.00
N GLY A 26 -2.57 7.90 -7.99
CA GLY A 26 -3.39 7.02 -7.15
C GLY A 26 -4.61 6.38 -7.82
N ASP A 27 -5.16 6.97 -8.89
CA ASP A 27 -6.47 6.58 -9.46
C ASP A 27 -6.57 5.11 -9.86
N THR A 28 -5.47 4.51 -10.31
CA THR A 28 -5.41 3.10 -10.71
C THR A 28 -4.39 2.29 -9.94
N LEU A 29 -3.74 2.89 -8.93
CA LEU A 29 -2.59 2.31 -8.24
C LEU A 29 -2.92 0.94 -7.64
N VAL A 30 -3.99 0.84 -6.85
CA VAL A 30 -4.36 -0.39 -6.15
C VAL A 30 -4.74 -1.50 -7.12
N ALA A 31 -5.59 -1.19 -8.11
CA ALA A 31 -6.02 -2.15 -9.12
C ALA A 31 -4.85 -2.67 -9.97
N ARG A 32 -3.92 -1.77 -10.33
CA ARG A 32 -2.73 -2.13 -11.11
C ARG A 32 -1.77 -3.00 -10.30
N LEU A 33 -1.50 -2.63 -9.04
CA LEU A 33 -0.69 -3.41 -8.12
C LEU A 33 -1.24 -4.83 -7.94
N ALA A 34 -2.54 -4.95 -7.64
CA ALA A 34 -3.22 -6.23 -7.46
C ALA A 34 -3.11 -7.12 -8.72
N ARG A 35 -3.34 -6.54 -9.91
CA ARG A 35 -3.26 -7.25 -11.19
C ARG A 35 -1.84 -7.68 -11.55
N GLU A 36 -0.85 -6.80 -11.39
CA GLU A 36 0.53 -7.08 -11.81
C GLU A 36 1.25 -8.05 -10.86
N LEU A 37 0.93 -8.01 -9.56
CA LEU A 37 1.55 -8.90 -8.57
C LEU A 37 0.71 -10.14 -8.25
N GLY A 38 -0.53 -10.22 -8.72
CA GLY A 38 -1.45 -11.31 -8.41
C GLY A 38 -1.80 -11.36 -6.92
N LEU A 39 -1.97 -10.20 -6.28
CA LEU A 39 -2.23 -10.06 -4.85
C LEU A 39 -3.64 -9.52 -4.59
N ASP A 40 -4.31 -10.06 -3.58
CA ASP A 40 -5.57 -9.51 -3.06
C ASP A 40 -5.27 -8.37 -2.08
N VAL A 41 -5.01 -7.18 -2.63
CA VAL A 41 -4.60 -6.00 -1.87
C VAL A 41 -5.82 -5.34 -1.22
N ALA A 42 -5.81 -5.24 0.11
CA ALA A 42 -6.84 -4.53 0.84
C ALA A 42 -6.54 -3.02 0.94
N LEU A 43 -7.47 -2.14 0.58
CA LEU A 43 -7.38 -0.71 0.89
C LEU A 43 -7.92 -0.45 2.29
N LEU A 44 -7.04 -0.24 3.27
CA LEU A 44 -7.40 -0.05 4.68
C LEU A 44 -7.84 1.38 4.97
N SER A 45 -7.19 2.36 4.32
CA SER A 45 -7.58 3.76 4.41
C SER A 45 -7.03 4.54 3.22
N ALA A 46 -7.76 5.55 2.76
CA ALA A 46 -7.26 6.53 1.80
C ALA A 46 -7.52 7.93 2.34
N ARG A 47 -6.50 8.80 2.27
CA ARG A 47 -6.65 10.24 2.42
C ARG A 47 -5.91 10.88 1.26
N ILE A 48 -6.66 11.40 0.29
CA ILE A 48 -6.13 12.11 -0.86
C ILE A 48 -6.94 13.40 -0.97
N ASP A 49 -6.23 14.50 -1.03
CA ASP A 49 -6.79 15.82 -1.29
C ASP A 49 -6.31 16.30 -2.67
N GLU A 50 -7.07 17.18 -3.29
CA GLU A 50 -6.65 17.88 -4.51
C GLU A 50 -6.21 19.29 -4.15
N ILE A 51 -4.95 19.62 -4.41
CA ILE A 51 -4.37 20.93 -4.15
C ILE A 51 -3.78 21.44 -5.46
N GLY A 52 -4.38 22.49 -6.03
CA GLY A 52 -3.93 23.06 -7.30
C GLY A 52 -3.98 22.06 -8.46
N GLY A 53 -5.00 21.19 -8.52
CA GLY A 53 -5.14 20.16 -9.54
C GLY A 53 -4.17 18.98 -9.42
N GLN A 54 -3.49 18.85 -8.27
CA GLN A 54 -2.61 17.72 -7.97
C GLN A 54 -3.19 16.92 -6.82
N HIS A 55 -3.22 15.59 -6.95
CA HIS A 55 -3.52 14.72 -5.82
C HIS A 55 -2.34 14.73 -4.85
N VAL A 56 -2.62 14.92 -3.56
CA VAL A 56 -1.65 14.86 -2.48
C VAL A 56 -2.25 14.09 -1.31
N GLY A 57 -1.55 13.07 -0.85
CA GLY A 57 -2.01 12.30 0.31
C GLY A 57 -1.32 10.97 0.49
N SER A 58 -2.02 10.03 1.12
CA SER A 58 -1.53 8.70 1.39
C SER A 58 -2.63 7.63 1.35
N LEU A 59 -2.23 6.43 0.95
CA LEU A 59 -3.01 5.21 1.06
C LEU A 59 -2.37 4.30 2.11
N THR A 60 -3.20 3.52 2.82
CA THR A 60 -2.74 2.43 3.67
C THR A 60 -3.30 1.13 3.11
N LEU A 61 -2.41 0.19 2.79
CA LEU A 61 -2.71 -1.06 2.11
C LEU A 61 -2.40 -2.25 3.02
N GLY A 62 -3.26 -3.26 2.97
CA GLY A 62 -3.05 -4.58 3.56
C GLY A 62 -2.53 -5.54 2.49
N ILE A 63 -1.34 -6.08 2.70
CA ILE A 63 -0.66 -6.99 1.77
C ILE A 63 -0.64 -8.39 2.39
N PRO A 64 -1.44 -9.35 1.86
CA PRO A 64 -1.38 -10.74 2.29
C PRO A 64 -0.16 -11.46 1.69
N GLY A 65 0.13 -12.66 2.18
CA GLY A 65 1.14 -13.54 1.56
C GLY A 65 2.56 -13.41 2.13
N GLY A 66 2.71 -12.83 3.32
CA GLY A 66 3.98 -12.84 4.07
C GLY A 66 5.05 -11.92 3.49
N GLU A 67 6.30 -12.12 3.93
CA GLU A 67 7.42 -11.21 3.64
C GLU A 67 7.71 -11.09 2.13
N ASP A 68 7.66 -12.18 1.37
CA ASP A 68 7.89 -12.18 -0.08
C ASP A 68 6.88 -11.30 -0.84
N ALA A 69 5.60 -11.35 -0.47
CA ALA A 69 4.58 -10.52 -1.10
C ALA A 69 4.82 -9.03 -0.82
N VAL A 70 5.25 -8.71 0.40
CA VAL A 70 5.58 -7.33 0.80
C VAL A 70 6.81 -6.82 0.09
N THR A 71 7.87 -7.62 0.00
CA THR A 71 9.10 -7.26 -0.70
C THR A 71 8.82 -6.96 -2.17
N ARG A 72 8.03 -7.81 -2.84
CA ARG A 72 7.59 -7.56 -4.22
C ARG A 72 6.74 -6.30 -4.35
N THR A 73 5.85 -6.06 -3.39
CA THR A 73 5.02 -4.85 -3.33
C THR A 73 5.86 -3.59 -3.21
N LEU A 74 6.82 -3.55 -2.28
CA LEU A 74 7.70 -2.39 -2.08
C LEU A 74 8.60 -2.14 -3.31
N ALA A 75 9.12 -3.20 -3.93
CA ALA A 75 9.90 -3.08 -5.16
C ALA A 75 9.08 -2.51 -6.31
N TRP A 76 7.84 -2.99 -6.50
CA TRP A 76 6.91 -2.49 -7.51
C TRP A 76 6.57 -1.02 -7.28
N LEU A 77 6.25 -0.63 -6.04
CA LEU A 77 5.93 0.76 -5.68
C LEU A 77 7.13 1.68 -5.95
N SER A 78 8.34 1.24 -5.59
CA SER A 78 9.57 1.98 -5.88
C SER A 78 9.82 2.14 -7.38
N GLN A 79 9.55 1.11 -8.19
CA GLN A 79 9.69 1.17 -9.66
C GLN A 79 8.80 2.25 -10.28
N TYR A 80 7.58 2.42 -9.77
CA TYR A 80 6.64 3.46 -10.23
C TYR A 80 6.72 4.76 -9.42
N GLN A 81 7.80 4.94 -8.65
CA GLN A 81 8.09 6.17 -7.90
C GLN A 81 7.00 6.53 -6.87
N PHE A 82 6.31 5.54 -6.32
CA PHE A 82 5.44 5.71 -5.17
C PHE A 82 6.23 5.48 -3.89
N PRO A 83 6.54 6.53 -3.09
CA PRO A 83 7.22 6.35 -1.81
C PRO A 83 6.35 5.50 -0.89
N ALA A 84 6.92 4.44 -0.33
CA ALA A 84 6.18 3.51 0.51
C ALA A 84 7.00 3.02 1.70
N GLU A 85 6.32 2.76 2.80
CA GLU A 85 6.91 2.21 4.03
C GLU A 85 6.03 1.08 4.60
N ARG A 86 6.66 0.03 5.12
CA ARG A 86 5.96 -0.99 5.91
C ARG A 86 5.83 -0.50 7.35
N LEU A 87 4.59 -0.37 7.82
CA LEU A 87 4.27 0.05 9.19
C LEU A 87 4.31 -1.11 10.18
N GLY A 88 4.08 -2.34 9.72
CA GLY A 88 4.05 -3.55 10.53
C GLY A 88 3.05 -4.56 9.97
N TYR A 89 2.41 -5.34 10.84
CA TYR A 89 1.47 -6.41 10.50
C TYR A 89 0.18 -6.30 11.33
N VAL A 90 -0.92 -6.82 10.78
CA VAL A 90 -2.21 -6.94 11.47
C VAL A 90 -2.77 -8.35 11.31
N ALA A 91 -3.48 -8.82 12.35
CA ALA A 91 -4.21 -10.09 12.40
C ALA A 91 -5.71 -9.83 12.56
#